data_AF-A0A3E0PV39-F1
#
_entry.id   AF-A0A3E0PV39-F1
#
_cell.length_a   1.000
_cell.length_b   1.000
_cell.length_c   1.000
_cell.angle_alpha   90.00
_cell.angle_beta   90.00
_cell.angle_gamma   90.00
#
_symmetry.space_group_name_H-M   'P 1'
#
loop_
_entity.id
_entity.type
_entity.pdbx_description
1 polymer ?
#
loop_
_entity_poly.entity_id
_entity_poly.type
_entity_poly.pdbx_seq_one_letter_code
_entity_poly.pdbx_strand_id
1 'polypeptide(L)'
;MSQQSASLDEVVRTSQIIAGALIAGVVMFAVIGVVAFGALSDDPSGMIVSLVGAVFAVMSIVMHRVVPSAIVRPVRSRGRSATSADELPGMYRTKLIIGLAILEGAAFFNIVAAIVEHNWWSLGIAGVLVFWMLTAFPTRTRIEHWIETQQLLSP
;
A
#
# COMPACT_ATOMS: atom_id res chain seq x y z
N MET A 1 10.73 -29.76 -7.48
CA MET A 1 9.70 -29.08 -6.67
C MET A 1 10.23 -28.43 -5.39
N SER A 2 11.45 -28.73 -4.91
CA SER A 2 12.05 -28.11 -3.71
C SER A 2 12.67 -26.72 -3.93
N GLN A 3 13.18 -26.40 -5.12
CA GLN A 3 13.77 -25.08 -5.39
C GLN A 3 12.72 -23.96 -5.55
N GLN A 4 11.55 -24.29 -6.11
CA GLN A 4 10.47 -23.32 -6.35
C GLN A 4 9.70 -22.95 -5.07
N SER A 5 9.67 -23.84 -4.08
CA SER A 5 9.04 -23.55 -2.77
C SER A 5 9.93 -22.64 -1.91
N ALA A 6 11.25 -22.86 -1.92
CA ALA A 6 12.20 -22.02 -1.20
C ALA A 6 12.20 -20.56 -1.71
N SER A 7 12.04 -20.32 -3.01
CA SER A 7 12.00 -18.97 -3.58
C SER A 7 10.69 -18.22 -3.27
N LEU A 8 9.55 -18.93 -3.21
CA LEU A 8 8.26 -18.32 -2.87
C LEU A 8 8.21 -17.85 -1.41
N ASP A 9 8.73 -18.66 -0.48
CA ASP A 9 8.74 -18.29 0.94
C ASP A 9 9.63 -17.05 1.20
N GLU A 10 10.73 -16.90 0.45
CA GLU A 10 11.56 -15.69 0.48
C GLU A 10 10.80 -14.45 -0.01
N VAL A 11 10.07 -14.58 -1.11
CA VAL A 11 9.25 -13.49 -1.67
C VAL A 11 8.16 -13.09 -0.69
N VAL A 12 7.45 -14.07 -0.11
CA VAL A 12 6.39 -13.83 0.88
C VAL A 12 6.96 -13.08 2.08
N ARG A 13 8.05 -13.60 2.67
CA ARG A 13 8.69 -12.97 3.84
C ARG A 13 9.12 -11.54 3.54
N THR A 14 9.78 -11.33 2.39
CA THR A 14 10.27 -10.00 2.03
C THR A 14 9.12 -9.02 1.77
N SER A 15 8.06 -9.46 1.08
CA SER A 15 6.85 -8.65 0.89
C SER A 15 6.18 -8.30 2.21
N GLN A 16 6.11 -9.23 3.17
CA GLN A 16 5.55 -8.99 4.51
C GLN A 16 6.36 -7.99 5.32
N ILE A 17 7.70 -8.09 5.29
CA ILE A 17 8.59 -7.14 5.97
C ILE A 17 8.36 -5.73 5.41
N ILE A 18 8.31 -5.58 4.09
CA ILE A 18 8.13 -4.26 3.47
C ILE A 18 6.73 -3.70 3.77
N ALA A 19 5.68 -4.51 3.61
CA ALA A 19 4.32 -4.07 3.93
C ALA A 19 4.17 -3.67 5.40
N GLY A 20 4.76 -4.47 6.30
CA GLY A 20 4.80 -4.17 7.74
C GLY A 20 5.54 -2.87 8.04
N ALA A 21 6.69 -2.64 7.39
CA ALA A 21 7.47 -1.42 7.56
C ALA A 21 6.72 -0.15 7.10
N LEU A 22 6.05 -0.18 5.95
CA LEU A 22 5.26 0.95 5.44
C LEU A 22 4.09 1.28 6.39
N ILE A 23 3.37 0.26 6.86
CA ILE A 23 2.26 0.44 7.81
C ILE A 23 2.78 0.97 9.15
N ALA A 24 3.84 0.37 9.69
CA ALA A 24 4.44 0.78 10.96
C ALA A 24 4.96 2.22 10.90
N GLY A 25 5.52 2.65 9.77
CA GLY A 25 5.97 4.03 9.55
C GLY A 25 4.81 5.04 9.71
N VAL A 26 3.67 4.78 9.08
CA VAL A 26 2.48 5.63 9.19
C VAL A 26 1.94 5.65 10.61
N VAL A 27 1.82 4.48 11.25
CA VAL A 27 1.33 4.38 12.62
C VAL A 27 2.25 5.12 13.60
N MET A 28 3.56 4.94 13.48
CA MET A 28 4.55 5.62 14.32
C MET A 28 4.47 7.14 14.13
N PHE A 29 4.35 7.60 12.89
CA PHE A 29 4.22 9.03 12.62
C PHE A 29 2.91 9.62 13.14
N ALA A 30 1.80 8.87 13.09
CA ALA A 30 0.55 9.27 13.72
C ALA A 30 0.70 9.41 15.23
N VAL A 31 1.36 8.46 15.89
CA VAL A 31 1.65 8.52 17.33
C VAL A 31 2.52 9.74 17.66
N ILE A 32 3.56 10.01 16.87
CA ILE A 32 4.41 11.20 17.03
C ILE A 32 3.58 12.48 16.83
N GLY A 33 2.74 12.54 15.80
CA GLY A 33 1.86 13.68 15.53
C GLY A 33 0.93 14.00 16.70
N VAL A 34 0.34 12.98 17.32
CA VAL A 34 -0.56 13.16 18.46
C VAL A 34 0.22 13.51 19.73
N VAL A 35 1.27 12.75 20.07
CA VAL A 35 1.95 12.85 21.37
C VAL A 35 2.97 13.98 21.42
N ALA A 36 3.78 14.14 20.36
CA ALA A 36 4.86 15.12 20.34
C ALA A 36 4.42 16.48 19.79
N PHE A 37 3.48 16.48 18.83
CA PHE A 37 3.02 17.71 18.17
C PHE A 37 1.62 18.17 18.56
N GLY A 38 0.90 17.43 19.41
CA GLY A 38 -0.41 17.87 19.86
C GLY A 38 -1.45 17.97 18.74
N ALA A 39 -1.43 17.05 17.75
CA ALA A 39 -2.39 17.06 16.64
C ALA A 39 -3.88 17.05 17.07
N LEU A 40 -4.17 16.75 18.35
CA LEU A 40 -5.51 16.75 18.93
C LEU A 40 -5.63 17.62 20.20
N SER A 41 -4.62 18.46 20.52
CA SER A 41 -4.62 19.25 21.76
C SER A 41 -5.35 20.58 21.66
N ASP A 42 -5.46 21.14 20.45
CA ASP A 42 -6.03 22.47 20.21
C ASP A 42 -7.34 22.39 19.41
N ASP A 43 -8.11 23.47 19.43
CA ASP A 43 -9.31 23.60 18.63
C ASP A 43 -8.97 23.72 17.13
N PRO A 44 -9.82 23.21 16.22
CA PRO A 44 -9.58 23.29 14.78
C PRO A 44 -9.37 24.74 14.30
N SER A 45 -8.20 25.01 13.72
CA SER A 45 -7.77 26.37 13.32
C SER A 45 -7.93 26.66 11.82
N GLY A 46 -8.34 25.66 11.04
CA GLY A 46 -8.52 25.71 9.60
C GLY A 46 -9.18 24.44 9.05
N MET A 47 -9.33 24.33 7.74
CA MET A 47 -9.88 23.12 7.10
C MET A 47 -9.33 22.84 5.70
N ILE A 48 -8.55 23.76 5.12
CA ILE A 48 -8.15 23.68 3.72
C ILE A 48 -7.18 22.51 3.53
N VAL A 49 -6.19 22.36 4.40
CA VAL A 49 -5.19 21.29 4.30
C VAL A 49 -5.86 19.93 4.53
N SER A 50 -6.78 19.85 5.49
CA SER A 50 -7.53 18.61 5.78
C SER A 50 -8.45 18.23 4.62
N LEU A 51 -9.11 19.19 3.96
CA LEU A 51 -9.92 18.92 2.76
C LEU A 51 -9.07 18.43 1.59
N VAL A 52 -7.90 19.04 1.36
CA VAL A 52 -6.94 18.55 0.37
C VAL A 52 -6.50 17.12 0.71
N GLY A 53 -6.27 16.84 2.00
CA GLY A 53 -5.95 15.50 2.49
C GLY A 53 -7.05 14.48 2.23
N ALA A 54 -8.31 14.87 2.41
CA ALA A 54 -9.46 14.01 2.10
C ALA A 54 -9.56 13.72 0.60
N VAL A 55 -9.43 14.74 -0.25
CA VAL A 55 -9.44 14.57 -1.71
C VAL A 55 -8.28 13.67 -2.14
N PHE A 56 -7.09 13.89 -1.59
CA PHE A 56 -5.92 13.08 -1.88
C PHE A 56 -6.11 11.63 -1.44
N ALA A 57 -6.74 11.38 -0.28
CA ALA A 57 -7.08 10.03 0.16
C ALA A 57 -8.01 9.30 -0.82
N VAL A 58 -9.08 9.95 -1.27
CA VAL A 58 -10.02 9.38 -2.25
C VAL A 58 -9.28 9.06 -3.56
N MET A 59 -8.48 10.00 -4.06
CA MET A 59 -7.70 9.79 -5.28
C MET A 59 -6.69 8.64 -5.12
N SER A 60 -6.01 8.56 -3.99
CA SER A 60 -5.04 7.49 -3.70
C SER A 60 -5.70 6.11 -3.61
N ILE A 61 -6.92 6.00 -3.09
CA ILE A 61 -7.68 4.73 -3.11
C ILE A 61 -7.94 4.26 -4.54
N VAL A 62 -8.30 5.18 -5.45
CA VAL A 62 -8.49 4.87 -6.87
C VAL A 62 -7.16 4.50 -7.52
N MET A 63 -6.11 5.31 -7.31
CA MET A 63 -4.79 5.08 -7.90
C MET A 63 -4.12 3.79 -7.41
N HIS A 64 -4.38 3.37 -6.17
CA HIS A 64 -3.96 2.08 -5.63
C HIS A 64 -4.48 0.89 -6.44
N ARG A 65 -5.59 1.02 -7.18
CA ARG A 65 -6.07 -0.03 -8.09
C ARG A 65 -5.52 0.17 -9.50
N VAL A 66 -5.45 1.40 -9.98
CA VAL A 66 -5.05 1.71 -11.37
C VAL A 66 -3.56 1.48 -11.60
N VAL A 67 -2.68 2.05 -10.78
CA VAL A 67 -1.22 2.02 -11.01
C VAL A 67 -0.66 0.59 -10.90
N PRO A 68 -0.98 -0.19 -9.85
CA PRO A 68 -0.65 -1.62 -9.78
C PRO A 68 -1.15 -2.44 -10.97
N SER A 69 -2.30 -2.09 -11.55
CA SER A 69 -2.82 -2.79 -12.73
C SER A 69 -2.04 -2.44 -14.01
N ALA A 70 -1.54 -1.21 -14.13
CA ALA A 70 -0.77 -0.78 -15.29
C ALA A 70 0.59 -1.49 -15.38
N ILE A 71 1.20 -1.78 -14.23
CA ILE A 71 2.50 -2.49 -14.13
C ILE A 71 2.40 -3.94 -14.64
N VAL A 72 1.25 -4.59 -14.46
CA VAL A 72 1.07 -6.01 -14.85
C VAL A 72 0.55 -6.18 -16.28
N ARG A 73 0.08 -5.11 -16.94
CA ARG A 73 -0.46 -5.18 -18.32
C ARG A 73 0.57 -5.63 -19.36
N PRO A 74 1.82 -5.14 -19.39
CA PRO A 74 2.81 -5.51 -20.41
C PRO A 74 3.13 -7.01 -20.45
N VAL A 75 2.93 -7.70 -19.33
CA VAL A 75 3.20 -9.13 -19.17
C VAL A 75 2.12 -9.97 -19.83
N ARG A 76 0.86 -9.53 -19.77
CA ARG A 76 -0.23 -10.16 -20.52
C ARG A 76 -0.04 -10.05 -22.03
N SER A 77 0.55 -8.96 -22.52
CA SER A 77 0.77 -8.75 -23.96
C SER A 77 1.96 -9.52 -24.54
N ARG A 78 2.85 -10.07 -23.71
CA ARG A 78 4.09 -10.73 -24.16
C ARG A 78 3.97 -12.24 -24.41
N GLY A 79 2.85 -12.87 -24.03
CA GLY A 79 2.62 -14.32 -24.20
C GLY A 79 3.51 -15.20 -23.31
N ARG A 80 3.18 -16.50 -23.18
CA ARG A 80 3.89 -17.46 -22.28
C ARG A 80 5.40 -17.53 -22.47
N SER A 81 5.88 -17.36 -23.70
CA SER A 81 7.29 -17.58 -24.04
C SER A 81 8.24 -16.47 -23.58
N ALA A 82 7.71 -15.31 -23.21
CA ALA A 82 8.51 -14.12 -22.89
C ALA A 82 8.43 -13.69 -21.42
N THR A 83 7.58 -14.31 -20.60
CA THR A 83 7.58 -14.10 -19.15
C THR A 83 7.86 -15.42 -18.47
N SER A 84 9.09 -15.58 -17.99
CA SER A 84 9.49 -16.75 -17.21
C SER A 84 8.66 -16.82 -15.92
N ALA A 85 8.23 -18.02 -15.51
CA ALA A 85 7.49 -18.21 -14.25
C ALA A 85 8.24 -17.63 -13.03
N ASP A 86 9.56 -17.53 -13.13
CA ASP A 86 10.46 -16.98 -12.13
C ASP A 86 10.40 -15.44 -12.00
N GLU A 87 9.84 -14.72 -12.98
CA GLU A 87 9.71 -13.25 -12.95
C GLU A 87 8.42 -12.77 -12.25
N LEU A 88 7.39 -13.63 -12.19
CA LEU A 88 6.08 -13.30 -11.60
C LEU A 88 6.18 -12.90 -10.12
N PRO A 89 6.95 -13.58 -9.25
CA PRO A 89 7.05 -13.21 -7.84
C PRO A 89 7.66 -11.81 -7.64
N GLY A 90 8.70 -11.46 -8.42
CA GLY A 90 9.33 -10.13 -8.37
C GLY A 90 8.36 -9.02 -8.79
N MET A 91 7.55 -9.28 -9.82
CA MET A 91 6.52 -8.35 -10.29
C MET A 91 5.39 -8.16 -9.28
N TYR A 92 4.94 -9.22 -8.61
CA TYR A 92 3.98 -9.10 -7.52
C TYR A 92 4.50 -8.15 -6.44
N ARG A 93 5.77 -8.32 -6.03
CA ARG A 93 6.41 -7.48 -5.02
C ARG A 93 6.42 -6.01 -5.46
N THR A 94 6.87 -5.71 -6.67
CA THR A 94 6.88 -4.33 -7.20
C THR A 94 5.48 -3.71 -7.20
N LYS A 95 4.48 -4.46 -7.70
CA LYS A 95 3.08 -4.05 -7.70
C LYS A 95 2.58 -3.74 -6.29
N LEU A 96 2.88 -4.61 -5.32
CA LEU A 96 2.46 -4.47 -3.93
C LEU A 96 3.08 -3.21 -3.30
N ILE A 97 4.40 -3.03 -3.44
CA ILE A 97 5.12 -1.88 -2.85
C ILE A 97 4.55 -0.57 -3.37
N ILE A 98 4.38 -0.46 -4.70
CA ILE A 98 3.83 0.76 -5.31
C ILE A 98 2.39 0.99 -4.85
N GLY A 99 1.57 -0.07 -4.80
CA GLY A 99 0.20 0.02 -4.31
C GLY A 99 0.12 0.50 -2.86
N LEU A 100 0.97 -0.01 -1.97
CA LEU A 100 1.01 0.40 -0.57
C LEU A 100 1.55 1.83 -0.41
N ALA A 101 2.60 2.21 -1.14
CA ALA A 101 3.20 3.55 -1.07
C ALA A 101 2.21 4.67 -1.47
N ILE A 102 1.31 4.42 -2.42
CA ILE A 102 0.26 5.39 -2.81
C ILE A 102 -0.69 5.67 -1.63
N LEU A 103 -1.09 4.63 -0.89
CA LEU A 103 -1.97 4.77 0.27
C LEU A 103 -1.22 5.38 1.46
N GLU A 104 0.03 4.94 1.67
CA GLU A 104 0.94 5.44 2.70
C GLU A 104 1.14 6.96 2.58
N GLY A 105 1.42 7.46 1.38
CA GLY A 105 1.57 8.90 1.13
C GLY A 105 0.33 9.71 1.47
N ALA A 106 -0.87 9.19 1.16
CA ALA A 106 -2.12 9.84 1.55
C ALA A 106 -2.38 9.79 3.06
N ALA A 107 -1.98 8.70 3.72
CA ALA A 107 -2.10 8.58 5.17
C ALA A 107 -1.17 9.56 5.89
N PHE A 108 0.10 9.65 5.46
CA PHE A 108 1.04 10.66 5.98
C PHE A 108 0.55 12.07 5.77
N PHE A 109 0.02 12.40 4.59
CA PHE A 109 -0.51 13.73 4.33
C PHE A 109 -1.66 14.09 5.28
N ASN A 110 -2.57 13.15 5.56
CA ASN A 110 -3.66 13.38 6.51
C ASN A 110 -3.17 13.51 7.96
N ILE A 111 -2.11 12.80 8.35
CA ILE A 111 -1.48 13.02 9.66
C ILE A 111 -0.88 14.44 9.74
N VAL A 112 -0.21 14.90 8.68
CA VAL A 112 0.30 16.29 8.61
C VAL A 112 -0.85 17.30 8.69
N ALA A 113 -1.94 17.08 7.98
CA ALA A 113 -3.10 17.96 8.04
C ALA A 113 -3.71 18.02 9.46
N ALA A 114 -3.78 16.88 10.16
CA ALA A 114 -4.19 16.84 11.56
C ALA A 114 -3.22 17.60 12.48
N ILE A 115 -1.91 17.53 12.25
CA ILE A 115 -0.92 18.31 13.02
C ILE A 115 -1.07 19.81 12.77
N VAL A 116 -1.34 20.24 11.53
CA VAL A 116 -1.37 21.66 11.15
C VAL A 116 -2.68 22.34 11.53
N GLU A 117 -3.82 21.67 11.36
CA GLU A 117 -5.15 22.28 11.55
C GLU A 117 -5.91 21.72 12.75
N HIS A 118 -5.34 20.76 13.49
CA HIS A 118 -5.94 20.09 14.66
C HIS A 118 -7.30 19.41 14.38
N ASN A 119 -7.56 19.07 13.12
CA ASN A 119 -8.77 18.36 12.70
C ASN A 119 -8.67 16.86 12.96
N TRP A 120 -9.35 16.38 14.01
CA TRP A 120 -9.35 14.95 14.39
C TRP A 120 -9.82 14.01 13.27
N TRP A 121 -10.73 14.46 12.41
CA TRP A 121 -11.28 13.63 11.33
C TRP A 121 -10.23 13.33 10.24
N SER A 122 -9.22 14.18 10.06
CA SER A 122 -8.12 13.90 9.13
C SER A 122 -7.27 12.72 9.65
N LEU A 123 -7.03 12.66 10.97
CA LEU A 123 -6.42 11.48 11.59
C LEU A 123 -7.30 10.22 11.41
N GLY A 124 -8.63 10.38 11.47
CA GLY A 124 -9.59 9.31 11.15
C GLY A 124 -9.42 8.76 9.73
N ILE A 125 -9.22 9.63 8.73
CA ILE A 125 -8.95 9.23 7.34
C ILE A 125 -7.63 8.46 7.26
N ALA A 126 -6.57 8.93 7.92
CA ALA A 126 -5.30 8.20 7.98
C ALA A 126 -5.49 6.78 8.57
N GLY A 127 -6.31 6.65 9.63
CA GLY A 127 -6.68 5.36 10.20
C GLY A 127 -7.40 4.43 9.22
N VAL A 128 -8.35 4.95 8.44
CA VAL A 128 -9.02 4.18 7.38
C VAL A 128 -8.05 3.72 6.30
N LEU A 129 -7.10 4.57 5.90
CA LEU A 129 -6.07 4.20 4.92
C LEU A 129 -5.12 3.12 5.46
N VAL A 130 -4.70 3.22 6.73
CA VAL A 130 -3.91 2.17 7.41
C VAL A 130 -4.69 0.86 7.45
N PHE A 131 -5.97 0.90 7.80
CA PHE A 131 -6.83 -0.28 7.76
C PHE A 131 -6.89 -0.88 6.35
N TRP A 132 -7.02 -0.04 5.32
CA TRP A 132 -6.99 -0.51 3.94
C TRP A 132 -5.65 -1.16 3.58
N MET A 133 -4.51 -0.60 4.00
CA MET A 133 -3.19 -1.20 3.82
C MET A 133 -3.10 -2.58 4.51
N LEU A 134 -3.69 -2.74 5.70
CA LEU A 134 -3.77 -4.04 6.38
C LEU A 134 -4.60 -5.06 5.59
N THR A 135 -5.70 -4.66 4.94
CA THR A 135 -6.45 -5.56 4.04
C THR A 135 -5.64 -5.95 2.79
N ALA A 136 -4.64 -5.14 2.43
CA ALA A 136 -3.73 -5.39 1.33
C ALA A 136 -2.53 -6.28 1.70
N PHE A 137 -2.39 -6.67 2.98
CA PHE A 137 -1.21 -7.38 3.50
C PHE A 137 -0.90 -8.68 2.73
N PRO A 138 0.37 -8.93 2.36
CA PRO A 138 0.75 -10.09 1.56
C PRO A 138 0.74 -11.37 2.41
N THR A 139 -0.21 -12.25 2.14
CA THR A 139 -0.21 -13.61 2.66
C THR A 139 0.27 -14.59 1.60
N ARG A 140 0.82 -15.73 2.03
CA ARG A 140 1.28 -16.81 1.13
C ARG A 140 0.21 -17.18 0.10
N THR A 141 -1.00 -17.46 0.58
CA THR A 141 -2.17 -17.80 -0.25
C THR A 141 -2.51 -16.73 -1.28
N ARG A 142 -2.41 -15.44 -0.93
CA ARG A 142 -2.71 -14.35 -1.88
C ARG A 142 -1.66 -14.25 -2.99
N ILE A 143 -0.40 -14.50 -2.66
CA ILE A 143 0.70 -14.50 -3.64
C ILE A 143 0.56 -15.70 -4.58
N GLU A 144 0.37 -16.91 -4.04
CA GLU A 144 0.18 -18.14 -4.82
C GLU A 144 -1.00 -18.01 -5.79
N HIS A 145 -2.17 -17.63 -5.28
CA HIS A 145 -3.37 -17.47 -6.09
C HIS A 145 -3.18 -16.42 -7.20
N TRP A 146 -2.43 -15.34 -6.93
CA TRP A 146 -2.11 -14.35 -7.95
C TRP A 146 -1.20 -14.90 -9.04
N ILE A 147 -0.16 -15.66 -8.67
CA ILE A 147 0.79 -16.29 -9.61
C ILE A 147 0.03 -17.31 -10.50
N GLU A 148 -0.76 -18.19 -9.89
CA GLU A 148 -1.61 -19.16 -10.61
C GLU A 148 -2.54 -18.47 -11.60
N THR A 149 -3.22 -17.40 -11.16
CA THR A 149 -4.09 -16.59 -12.03
C THR A 149 -3.32 -16.00 -13.21
N GLN A 150 -2.06 -15.55 -13.03
CA GLN A 150 -1.26 -15.04 -14.15
C GLN A 150 -0.83 -16.16 -15.11
N GLN A 151 -0.49 -17.35 -14.60
CA GLN A 151 -0.10 -18.50 -15.42
C GLN A 151 -1.26 -19.05 -16.28
N LEU A 152 -2.50 -18.97 -15.77
CA LEU A 152 -3.70 -19.33 -16.53
C LEU A 152 -4.07 -18.29 -17.60
N LEU A 153 -3.79 -17.01 -17.34
CA LEU A 153 -4.13 -15.90 -18.23
C LEU A 153 -3.05 -15.57 -19.27
N SER A 154 -1.87 -16.22 -19.21
CA SER A 154 -0.84 -16.12 -20.24
C SER A 154 -1.05 -17.26 -21.24
N PRO A 155 -1.59 -17.00 -22.45
CA PRO A 155 -1.81 -18.02 -23.46
C PRO A 155 -0.50 -18.67 -23.91
#